data_AF-A0A7V9GB49-F1
#
_entry.id   AF-A0A7V9GB49-F1
#
_cell.length_a   1.000
_cell.length_b   1.000
_cell.length_c   1.000
_cell.angle_alpha   90.00
_cell.angle_beta   90.00
_cell.angle_gamma   90.00
#
_symmetry.space_group_name_H-M   'P 1'
#
loop_
_entity.id
_entity.type
_entity.pdbx_description
1 polymer ?
#
loop_
_entity_poly.entity_id
_entity_poly.type
_entity_poly.pdbx_seq_one_letter_code
_entity_poly.pdbx_strand_id
1 'polypeptide(L)'
;EIWGEKVSVAGGKTQNERGSIAGSVITMLDAFKMFQSLGISPSEISKMASLNPARLLGIEQTHGSIKVGKRADLVAIDENGNIKLVLIGGKKI
;
A
#
# COMPACT_ATOMS: atom_id res chain seq x y z
N GLU A 1 -10.95 -15.48 -13.40
CA GLU A 1 -10.99 -16.63 -12.49
C GLU A 1 -9.79 -16.53 -11.57
N ILE A 2 -9.99 -16.63 -10.25
CA ILE A 2 -8.94 -16.53 -9.23
C ILE A 2 -9.18 -17.68 -8.25
N TRP A 3 -8.17 -18.50 -7.95
CA TRP A 3 -8.28 -19.67 -7.06
C TRP A 3 -9.39 -20.67 -7.45
N GLY A 4 -9.71 -20.79 -8.75
CA GLY A 4 -10.82 -21.64 -9.23
C GLY A 4 -12.21 -21.06 -8.99
N GLU A 5 -12.32 -19.80 -8.53
CA GLU A 5 -13.59 -19.09 -8.40
C GLU A 5 -13.73 -17.97 -9.46
N LYS A 6 -14.96 -17.76 -9.92
CA LYS A 6 -15.32 -16.56 -10.67
C LYS A 6 -15.50 -15.40 -9.70
N VAL A 7 -14.58 -14.45 -9.78
CA VAL A 7 -14.58 -13.21 -9.00
C VAL A 7 -14.97 -12.05 -9.91
N SER A 8 -15.88 -11.20 -9.42
CA SER A 8 -16.30 -9.96 -10.08
C SER A 8 -16.20 -8.78 -9.11
N VAL A 9 -16.19 -7.56 -9.66
CA VAL A 9 -16.25 -6.32 -8.87
C VAL A 9 -17.64 -5.74 -9.00
N ALA A 10 -18.32 -5.52 -7.87
CA ALA A 10 -19.63 -4.88 -7.82
C ALA A 10 -19.73 -4.01 -6.57
N GLY A 11 -20.17 -2.75 -6.73
CA GLY A 11 -20.38 -1.84 -5.59
C GLY A 11 -19.12 -1.58 -4.74
N GLY A 12 -17.93 -1.52 -5.35
CA GLY A 12 -16.68 -1.25 -4.64
C GLY A 12 -16.11 -2.43 -3.82
N LYS A 13 -16.64 -3.64 -4.01
CA LYS A 13 -16.10 -4.87 -3.41
C LYS A 13 -15.87 -5.94 -4.47
N THR A 14 -14.87 -6.79 -4.25
CA THR A 14 -14.74 -8.05 -4.97
C THR A 14 -15.68 -9.09 -4.36
N GLN A 15 -16.42 -9.81 -5.20
CA GLN A 15 -17.29 -10.89 -4.75
C GLN A 15 -17.21 -12.12 -5.66
N ASN A 16 -17.33 -13.31 -5.07
CA ASN A 16 -17.49 -14.56 -5.82
C ASN A 16 -18.95 -14.78 -6.26
N GLU A 17 -19.23 -15.87 -6.99
CA GLU A 17 -20.58 -16.19 -7.46
C GLU A 17 -21.59 -16.42 -6.32
N ARG A 18 -21.12 -16.73 -5.11
CA ARG A 18 -21.95 -16.86 -3.90
C ARG A 18 -22.21 -15.51 -3.22
N GLY A 19 -21.68 -14.41 -3.76
CA GLY A 19 -21.80 -13.06 -3.20
C GLY A 19 -20.88 -12.77 -2.01
N SER A 20 -19.98 -13.70 -1.66
CA SER A 20 -19.02 -13.54 -0.56
C SER A 20 -17.84 -12.67 -0.97
N ILE A 21 -17.25 -11.94 -0.02
CA ILE A 21 -16.06 -11.11 -0.28
C ILE A 21 -14.90 -12.01 -0.72
N ALA A 22 -14.32 -11.70 -1.87
CA ALA A 22 -13.25 -12.47 -2.49
C ALA A 22 -12.02 -11.60 -2.80
N GLY A 23 -11.54 -10.87 -1.80
CA GLY A 23 -10.41 -9.94 -1.91
C GLY A 23 -10.77 -8.49 -1.58
N SER A 24 -10.00 -7.55 -2.12
CA SER A 24 -10.27 -6.12 -2.02
C SER A 24 -9.90 -5.40 -3.32
N VAL A 25 -10.55 -4.26 -3.54
CA VAL A 25 -10.21 -3.31 -4.61
C VAL A 25 -9.43 -2.10 -4.09
N ILE A 26 -9.16 -2.04 -2.78
CA ILE A 26 -8.45 -0.93 -2.16
C ILE A 26 -6.98 -0.87 -2.62
N THR A 27 -6.50 0.33 -2.93
CA THR A 27 -5.08 0.58 -3.18
C THR A 27 -4.35 0.98 -1.89
N MET A 28 -3.01 0.96 -1.91
CA MET A 28 -2.22 1.52 -0.80
C MET A 28 -2.51 3.00 -0.55
N LEU A 29 -2.84 3.76 -1.61
CA LEU A 29 -3.18 5.18 -1.48
C LEU A 29 -4.55 5.38 -0.84
N ASP A 30 -5.53 4.55 -1.19
CA ASP A 30 -6.85 4.57 -0.56
C ASP A 30 -6.74 4.25 0.94
N ALA A 31 -5.92 3.25 1.30
CA ALA A 31 -5.64 2.93 2.69
C ALA A 31 -4.96 4.09 3.43
N PHE A 32 -3.98 4.76 2.81
CA PHE A 32 -3.33 5.94 3.37
C PHE A 32 -4.34 7.05 3.68
N LYS A 33 -5.19 7.40 2.71
CA LYS A 33 -6.23 8.43 2.86
C LYS A 33 -7.24 8.06 3.95
N MET A 34 -7.65 6.80 3.99
CA MET A 34 -8.57 6.29 5.02
C MET A 34 -7.95 6.45 6.41
N PHE A 35 -6.72 6.01 6.64
CA PHE A 35 -6.08 6.14 7.95
C PHE A 35 -5.79 7.58 8.34
N GLN A 36 -5.46 8.45 7.39
CA GLN A 36 -5.33 9.88 7.64
C GLN A 36 -6.67 10.50 8.08
N SER A 37 -7.78 10.11 7.45
CA SER A 37 -9.12 10.57 7.85
C SER A 37 -9.53 10.10 9.25
N LEU A 38 -8.92 9.02 9.75
CA LEU A 38 -9.07 8.51 11.12
C LEU A 38 -8.12 9.18 12.12
N GLY A 39 -7.34 10.18 11.69
CA GLY A 39 -6.45 10.95 12.56
C GLY A 39 -5.09 10.31 12.83
N ILE A 40 -4.73 9.23 12.11
CA ILE A 40 -3.41 8.59 12.27
C ILE A 40 -2.34 9.45 11.60
N SER A 41 -1.19 9.62 12.27
CA SER A 41 -0.11 10.45 11.75
C SER A 41 0.52 9.84 10.48
N PRO A 42 0.99 10.65 9.51
CA PRO A 42 1.68 10.14 8.32
C PRO A 42 2.91 9.26 8.64
N SER A 43 3.60 9.55 9.74
CA SER A 43 4.74 8.75 10.22
C SER A 43 4.32 7.34 10.64
N GLU A 44 3.20 7.19 11.34
CA GLU A 44 2.66 5.88 11.72
C GLU A 44 2.13 5.13 10.50
N ILE A 45 1.40 5.81 9.60
CA ILE A 45 0.93 5.20 8.35
C ILE A 45 2.11 4.70 7.51
N SER A 46 3.19 5.47 7.40
CA SER A 46 4.42 5.06 6.71
C SER A 46 5.04 3.79 7.32
N LYS A 47 5.07 3.68 8.66
CA LYS A 47 5.52 2.44 9.32
C LYS A 47 4.60 1.27 9.02
N MET A 48 3.28 1.44 9.07
CA MET A 48 2.31 0.39 8.75
C MET A 48 2.40 -0.06 7.29
N ALA A 49 2.57 0.87 6.36
CA ALA A 49 2.63 0.61 4.93
C ALA A 49 3.98 0.08 4.43
N SER A 50 5.08 0.33 5.15
CA SER A 50 6.44 0.07 4.66
C SER A 50 7.33 -0.64 5.67
N LEU A 51 7.62 -0.03 6.83
CA LEU A 51 8.59 -0.58 7.79
C LEU A 51 8.15 -1.90 8.41
N ASN A 52 6.88 -2.00 8.81
CA ASN A 52 6.34 -3.16 9.50
C ASN A 52 6.30 -4.38 8.55
N PRO A 53 5.79 -4.27 7.31
CA PRO A 53 5.93 -5.35 6.32
C PRO A 53 7.37 -5.73 6.01
N ALA A 54 8.29 -4.75 5.89
CA ALA A 54 9.69 -5.04 5.65
C ALA A 54 10.34 -5.85 6.79
N ARG A 55 9.99 -5.53 8.05
CA ARG A 55 10.42 -6.30 9.23
C ARG A 55 9.81 -7.70 9.25
N LEU A 56 8.51 -7.81 8.96
CA LEU A 56 7.81 -9.10 8.90
C LEU A 56 8.47 -10.05 7.89
N LEU A 57 8.94 -9.51 6.77
CA LEU A 57 9.60 -10.26 5.71
C LEU A 57 11.12 -10.40 5.91
N GLY A 58 11.71 -9.80 6.95
CA GLY A 58 13.17 -9.82 7.20
C GLY A 58 14.01 -9.06 6.18
N ILE A 59 13.43 -8.07 5.49
CA ILE A 59 14.10 -7.25 4.46
C ILE A 59 14.30 -5.80 4.92
N GLU A 60 14.12 -5.51 6.21
CA GLU A 60 14.24 -4.15 6.73
C GLU A 60 15.67 -3.61 6.67
N GLN A 61 16.69 -4.41 6.40
CA GLN A 61 18.04 -3.89 6.17
C GLN A 61 18.14 -3.12 4.85
N THR A 62 17.32 -3.46 3.86
CA THR A 62 17.36 -2.87 2.50
C THR A 62 16.12 -2.04 2.15
N HIS A 63 14.96 -2.31 2.77
CA HIS A 63 13.67 -1.65 2.47
C HIS A 63 12.99 -1.08 3.73
N GLY A 64 11.79 -0.52 3.56
CA GLY A 64 10.89 -0.17 4.66
C GLY A 64 11.11 1.17 5.34
N SER A 65 12.22 1.87 5.06
CA SER A 65 12.49 3.18 5.64
C SER A 65 13.48 3.99 4.80
N ILE A 66 13.42 5.31 4.92
CA ILE A 66 14.39 6.22 4.31
C ILE A 66 15.62 6.32 5.23
N LYS A 67 16.70 5.61 4.86
CA LYS A 67 18.01 5.68 5.55
C LYS A 67 19.12 5.52 4.52
N VAL A 68 20.28 6.12 4.81
CA VAL A 68 21.49 5.96 3.99
C VAL A 68 21.84 4.47 3.89
N GLY A 69 22.25 4.03 2.70
CA GLY A 69 22.60 2.63 2.39
C GLY A 69 21.41 1.74 2.01
N LYS A 70 20.17 2.20 2.18
CA LYS A 70 18.97 1.46 1.75
C LYS A 70 18.61 1.73 0.30
N ARG A 71 17.80 0.82 -0.27
CA ARG A 71 17.28 0.97 -1.62
C ARG A 71 16.34 2.18 -1.70
N ALA A 72 16.49 2.99 -2.74
CA ALA A 72 15.65 4.17 -2.97
C ALA A 72 14.30 3.81 -3.62
N ASP A 73 13.53 2.98 -2.90
CA ASP A 73 12.13 2.69 -3.20
C ASP A 73 11.25 3.67 -2.40
N LEU A 74 10.79 4.73 -3.08
CA LEU A 74 10.18 5.89 -2.43
C LEU A 74 8.87 6.28 -3.12
N VAL A 75 7.89 6.72 -2.33
CA VAL A 75 6.71 7.41 -2.83
C VAL A 75 6.59 8.75 -2.10
N ALA A 76 6.44 9.84 -2.84
CA ALA A 76 6.13 11.15 -2.29
C ALA A 76 4.64 11.44 -2.49
N ILE A 77 3.96 11.76 -1.40
CA ILE A 77 2.52 12.04 -1.37
C ILE A 77 2.36 13.44 -0.78
N ASP A 78 1.54 14.29 -1.38
CA ASP A 78 1.21 15.61 -0.83
C ASP A 78 0.14 15.54 0.28
N GLU A 79 -0.13 16.67 0.91
CA GLU A 79 -1.11 16.77 2.01
C GLU A 79 -2.53 16.40 1.58
N ASN A 80 -2.85 16.49 0.29
CA ASN A 80 -4.15 16.11 -0.28
C ASN A 80 -4.20 14.62 -0.68
N GLY A 81 -3.15 13.86 -0.40
CA GLY A 81 -3.06 12.45 -0.75
C GLY A 81 -2.85 12.22 -2.25
N ASN A 82 -2.23 13.16 -2.97
CA ASN A 82 -1.83 12.95 -4.37
C ASN A 82 -0.38 12.49 -4.47
N ILE A 83 -0.11 11.54 -5.34
CA ILE A 83 1.25 11.08 -5.62
C ILE A 83 1.98 12.17 -6.43
N LYS A 84 3.18 12.56 -5.97
CA LYS A 84 4.07 13.51 -6.66
C LYS A 84 5.28 12.85 -7.30
N LEU A 85 5.71 11.72 -6.74
CA LEU A 85 6.88 11.00 -7.19
C LEU A 85 6.77 9.53 -6.78
N VAL A 86 7.19 8.64 -7.67
CA VAL A 86 7.49 7.25 -7.34
C VAL A 86 8.89 6.95 -7.84
N LEU A 87 9.71 6.33 -6.98
CA LEU A 87 11.03 5.83 -7.29
C LEU A 87 11.07 4.33 -7.00
N ILE A 88 11.65 3.55 -7.92
CA ILE A 88 12.00 2.15 -7.70
C ILE A 88 13.50 2.01 -7.95
N GLY A 89 14.25 1.64 -6.92
CA GLY A 89 15.72 1.56 -6.95
C GLY A 89 16.38 2.88 -7.36
N GLY A 90 15.77 4.02 -7.02
CA GLY A 90 16.25 5.36 -7.38
C GLY A 90 15.86 5.82 -8.78
N LYS A 91 15.14 5.01 -9.56
CA LYS A 91 14.62 5.40 -10.88
C LYS A 91 13.19 5.89 -10.79
N LYS A 92 12.90 7.06 -11.36
CA LYS A 92 11.55 7.60 -11.47
C LYS A 92 10.72 6.79 -12.44
N ILE A 93 9.47 6.52 -12.05
CA ILE A 93 8.43 5.91 -12.90
C ILE A 93 7.21 6.82 -13.01
#